data_AF-A0A8J8VVU7-F1
#
_entry.id   AF-A0A8J8VVU7-F1
#
_cell.length_a   1.000
_cell.length_b   1.000
_cell.length_c   1.000
_cell.angle_alpha   90.00
_cell.angle_beta   90.00
_cell.angle_gamma   90.00
#
_symmetry.space_group_name_H-M   'P 1'
#
loop_
_entity.id
_entity.type
_entity.pdbx_description
1 polymer ?
#
loop_
_entity_poly.entity_id
_entity_poly.type
_entity_poly.pdbx_seq_one_letter_code
_entity_poly.pdbx_strand_id
1 'polypeptide(L)'
;MLSNAITITPSIEARGVEPLQAFETTRRLSIQTTLHAHDAVSGARQKAANEALIERISEIIASYRISGPQDRYDEIYKPKMLETLRYFVSKQEPINMVVPAYPFKSPNHDEKVLGPEPDVGERMSLEHFNSMGARIQEIYPPGGHVTIVSDGCCYNDLLGVSDEEVFRYAEGLHHIVDRLGLKHIKFSDPFDLIEGSHSVPYTEEDYASRIGELKDRLWDTYLPAGYDFDADLKRDPNATLTYQGYIRFLMTDLALFFKEKKMSKNAVKKHCSVVARGMIKRGKAFSALVAKASPLHVRLSIHASDNTDKLSVALLPHKRYGTFPVTPWHNTPYLDTTGVSLSLSRNPAKGEASYRVCQDELGLKFLCADAPMYRVIEAIDGSELAEKVQFEPLYPFGLKVKVPKDTSIGQFRLEHVAELAKVHSPIIFEGLDPMQYTAEIGDDFRRVAGGALSLSILHEGVVTGNKKNKHVGESTAKSYFVQIPDTTDGGSGDESTSEGEDNTAKTAAVHPFLQAAAALDDVRYRVLHNWQVGHAVVSDHRVALPVHLSPSSLRVLRAEV
;
A
#
# COMPACT_ATOMS: atom_id res chain seq x y z
N MET A 1 -22.46 30.22 -1.35
CA MET A 1 -22.77 28.86 -0.88
C MET A 1 -23.15 28.03 -2.09
N LEU A 2 -22.17 27.31 -2.66
CA LEU A 2 -22.41 26.34 -3.73
C LEU A 2 -21.99 24.98 -3.19
N SER A 3 -22.98 24.09 -3.11
CA SER A 3 -22.87 22.71 -2.69
C SER A 3 -22.20 21.91 -3.80
N ASN A 4 -20.94 21.52 -3.63
CA ASN A 4 -20.30 20.51 -4.47
C ASN A 4 -20.73 19.12 -3.98
N ALA A 5 -21.98 18.76 -4.28
CA ALA A 5 -22.44 17.38 -4.18
C ALA A 5 -21.85 16.62 -5.38
N ILE A 6 -21.09 15.57 -5.10
CA ILE A 6 -20.57 14.66 -6.12
C ILE A 6 -21.76 13.86 -6.65
N THR A 7 -22.18 14.12 -7.88
CA THR A 7 -23.16 13.29 -8.58
C THR A 7 -22.44 12.06 -9.12
N ILE A 8 -22.61 10.92 -8.45
CA ILE A 8 -22.10 9.62 -8.89
C ILE A 8 -22.87 9.22 -10.14
N THR A 9 -22.18 9.10 -11.28
CA THR A 9 -22.75 8.53 -12.50
C THR A 9 -22.06 7.19 -12.74
N PRO A 10 -22.77 6.04 -12.75
CA PRO A 10 -22.15 4.74 -12.96
C PRO A 10 -21.62 4.62 -14.40
N SER A 11 -20.36 4.21 -14.53
CA SER A 11 -19.74 3.89 -15.82
C SER A 11 -20.23 2.51 -16.29
N ILE A 12 -20.79 2.46 -17.50
CA ILE A 12 -21.52 1.33 -18.08
C ILE A 12 -20.60 0.33 -18.82
N GLU A 13 -19.30 0.60 -18.99
CA GLU A 13 -18.52 -0.16 -19.97
C GLU A 13 -17.53 -1.18 -19.37
N ALA A 14 -17.77 -2.44 -19.75
CA ALA A 14 -16.92 -3.62 -19.70
C ALA A 14 -16.87 -4.46 -18.39
N ARG A 15 -18.05 -4.87 -17.89
CA ARG A 15 -18.19 -6.10 -17.10
C ARG A 15 -18.13 -7.33 -18.00
N GLY A 16 -16.93 -7.78 -18.33
CA GLY A 16 -16.69 -9.09 -18.93
C GLY A 16 -15.72 -9.88 -18.05
N VAL A 17 -16.24 -10.64 -17.08
CA VAL A 17 -15.44 -11.55 -16.26
C VAL A 17 -15.82 -12.97 -16.64
N GLU A 18 -14.83 -13.77 -17.06
CA GLU A 18 -15.04 -15.19 -17.33
C GLU A 18 -15.49 -15.93 -16.06
N PRO A 19 -16.45 -16.86 -16.16
CA PRO A 19 -16.90 -17.64 -15.02
C PRO A 19 -15.79 -18.58 -14.53
N LEU A 20 -15.71 -18.75 -13.21
CA LEU A 20 -14.94 -19.83 -12.57
C LEU A 20 -15.43 -21.18 -13.15
N GLN A 21 -14.53 -21.93 -13.80
CA GLN A 21 -14.86 -23.25 -14.34
C GLN A 21 -15.20 -24.23 -13.21
N ALA A 22 -16.30 -24.97 -13.40
CA ALA A 22 -16.70 -26.05 -12.52
C ALA A 22 -15.73 -27.24 -12.61
N PHE A 23 -15.46 -27.86 -11.46
CA PHE A 23 -14.52 -28.97 -11.27
C PHE A 23 -15.11 -30.29 -11.83
N GLU A 24 -14.47 -30.90 -12.85
CA GLU A 24 -14.77 -32.28 -13.28
C GLU A 24 -13.74 -33.27 -12.70
N THR A 25 -14.21 -34.24 -11.89
CA THR A 25 -13.38 -35.18 -11.13
C THR A 25 -13.10 -36.52 -11.83
N THR A 26 -13.40 -36.69 -13.11
CA THR A 26 -13.25 -38.01 -13.76
C THR A 26 -12.68 -37.97 -15.18
N ARG A 27 -11.33 -37.93 -15.27
CA ARG A 27 -10.60 -38.49 -16.41
C ARG A 27 -9.39 -39.27 -15.94
N ARG A 28 -9.53 -40.60 -15.88
CA ARG A 28 -8.39 -41.53 -15.80
C ARG A 28 -7.68 -41.53 -17.15
N LEU A 29 -6.41 -41.13 -17.16
CA LEU A 29 -5.50 -41.38 -18.29
C LEU A 29 -4.55 -42.51 -17.89
N SER A 30 -4.65 -43.63 -18.60
CA SER A 30 -3.66 -44.69 -18.59
C SER A 30 -2.44 -44.25 -19.41
N ILE A 31 -1.27 -44.16 -18.78
CA ILE A 31 -0.01 -43.86 -19.47
C ILE A 31 0.83 -45.15 -19.49
N GLN A 32 1.16 -45.61 -20.71
CA GLN A 32 2.16 -46.63 -20.94
C GLN A 32 3.57 -46.06 -20.73
N THR A 33 4.38 -46.80 -19.98
CA THR A 33 5.67 -46.39 -19.46
C THR A 33 6.79 -46.81 -20.41
N THR A 34 7.48 -45.84 -21.01
CA THR A 34 8.92 -45.91 -21.32
C THR A 34 9.44 -44.47 -21.46
N LEU A 35 10.17 -43.97 -20.46
CA LEU A 35 10.83 -42.66 -20.50
C LEU A 35 12.32 -42.81 -20.19
N HIS A 36 13.14 -42.21 -21.05
CA HIS A 36 14.60 -42.25 -21.03
C HIS A 36 15.16 -41.34 -19.93
N ALA A 37 16.37 -41.66 -19.43
CA ALA A 37 17.03 -40.99 -18.30
C ALA A 37 17.23 -39.46 -18.45
N HIS A 38 17.15 -38.92 -19.67
CA HIS A 38 17.29 -37.49 -19.95
C HIS A 38 16.04 -36.68 -19.52
N ASP A 39 14.85 -37.27 -19.58
CA ASP A 39 13.59 -36.64 -19.17
C ASP A 39 13.44 -36.56 -17.65
N ALA A 40 14.02 -37.53 -16.92
CA ALA A 40 14.04 -37.56 -15.46
C ALA A 40 14.86 -36.40 -14.87
N VAL A 41 16.01 -36.08 -15.46
CA VAL A 41 16.87 -34.95 -15.03
C VAL A 41 16.21 -33.61 -15.33
N SER A 42 15.51 -33.48 -16.47
CA SER A 42 14.73 -32.30 -16.82
C SER A 42 13.56 -32.07 -15.85
N GLY A 43 12.80 -33.12 -15.53
CA GLY A 43 11.71 -33.06 -14.55
C GLY A 43 12.17 -32.73 -13.13
N ALA A 44 13.31 -33.27 -12.70
CA ALA A 44 13.89 -32.96 -11.39
C ALA A 44 14.34 -31.49 -11.29
N ARG A 45 14.95 -30.95 -12.35
CA ARG A 45 15.34 -29.52 -12.43
C ARG A 45 14.13 -28.60 -12.41
N GLN A 46 13.08 -28.93 -13.18
CA GLN A 46 11.84 -28.15 -13.18
C GLN A 46 11.17 -28.15 -11.81
N LYS A 47 11.13 -29.31 -11.14
CA LYS A 47 10.59 -29.42 -9.78
C LYS A 47 11.38 -28.56 -8.79
N ALA A 48 12.71 -28.61 -8.83
CA ALA A 48 13.57 -27.79 -7.97
C ALA A 48 13.37 -26.28 -8.24
N ALA A 49 13.25 -25.88 -9.50
CA ALA A 49 12.98 -24.49 -9.88
C ALA A 49 11.60 -24.03 -9.38
N ASN A 50 10.57 -24.87 -9.48
CA ASN A 50 9.23 -24.56 -8.97
C ASN A 50 9.24 -24.41 -7.44
N GLU A 51 9.90 -25.30 -6.70
CA GLU A 51 10.01 -25.18 -5.24
C GLU A 51 10.78 -23.91 -4.84
N ALA A 52 11.87 -23.57 -5.53
CA ALA A 52 12.58 -22.31 -5.28
C ALA A 52 11.70 -21.08 -5.57
N LEU A 53 10.90 -21.11 -6.64
CA LEU A 53 9.93 -20.05 -6.95
C LEU A 53 8.88 -19.92 -5.83
N ILE A 54 8.34 -21.05 -5.37
CA ILE A 54 7.33 -21.09 -4.30
C ILE A 54 7.87 -20.51 -3.00
N GLU A 55 9.12 -20.83 -2.62
CA GLU A 55 9.78 -20.23 -1.47
C GLU A 55 9.91 -18.71 -1.63
N ARG A 56 10.34 -18.21 -2.80
CA ARG A 56 10.45 -16.76 -3.05
C ARG A 56 9.10 -16.04 -3.00
N ILE A 57 8.04 -16.66 -3.53
CA ILE A 57 6.67 -16.14 -3.41
C ILE A 57 6.26 -16.08 -1.93
N SER A 58 6.58 -17.12 -1.16
CA SER A 58 6.28 -17.17 0.28
C SER A 58 6.96 -16.03 1.05
N GLU A 59 8.19 -15.67 0.68
CA GLU A 59 8.96 -14.56 1.26
C GLU A 59 8.33 -13.20 0.93
N ILE A 60 7.82 -13.02 -0.30
CA ILE A 60 7.09 -11.80 -0.68
C ILE A 60 5.86 -11.64 0.21
N ILE A 61 5.04 -12.68 0.35
CA ILE A 61 3.84 -12.65 1.20
C ILE A 61 4.23 -12.41 2.67
N ALA A 62 5.28 -13.09 3.15
CA ALA A 62 5.79 -12.93 4.51
C ALA A 62 6.32 -11.52 4.82
N SER A 63 6.78 -10.77 3.81
CA SER A 63 7.25 -9.39 4.00
C SER A 63 6.15 -8.41 4.45
N TYR A 64 4.88 -8.81 4.35
CA TYR A 64 3.72 -8.08 4.86
C TYR A 64 3.29 -8.55 6.25
N ARG A 65 3.87 -9.64 6.76
CA ARG A 65 3.47 -10.29 8.01
C ARG A 65 3.68 -9.37 9.21
N ILE A 66 2.69 -9.35 10.09
CA ILE A 66 2.85 -8.84 11.46
C ILE A 66 3.41 -9.98 12.31
N SER A 67 4.65 -9.82 12.77
CA SER A 67 5.29 -10.75 13.70
C SER A 67 5.15 -10.25 15.14
N GLY A 68 4.57 -11.09 16.00
CA GLY A 68 4.42 -10.84 17.43
C GLY A 68 5.14 -11.88 18.29
N PRO A 69 5.16 -11.74 19.64
CA PRO A 69 5.87 -12.67 20.52
C PRO A 69 5.37 -14.12 20.47
N GLN A 70 4.16 -14.34 19.95
CA GLN A 70 3.53 -15.65 19.78
C GLN A 70 3.47 -16.07 18.31
N ASP A 71 4.26 -15.45 17.43
CA ASP A 71 4.28 -15.76 15.99
C ASP A 71 4.79 -17.18 15.75
N ARG A 72 3.95 -18.02 15.15
CA ARG A 72 4.24 -19.43 14.79
C ARG A 72 4.22 -19.63 13.27
N TYR A 73 4.47 -18.57 12.51
CA TYR A 73 4.47 -18.60 11.06
C TYR A 73 5.36 -19.71 10.49
N ASP A 74 6.63 -19.77 10.88
CA ASP A 74 7.58 -20.72 10.27
C ASP A 74 7.25 -22.18 10.61
N GLU A 75 6.75 -22.43 11.82
CA GLU A 75 6.42 -23.78 12.31
C GLU A 75 5.12 -24.33 11.72
N ILE A 76 4.08 -23.49 11.60
CA ILE A 76 2.71 -23.96 11.31
C ILE A 76 2.16 -23.41 10.01
N TYR A 77 2.19 -22.09 9.81
CA TYR A 77 1.47 -21.48 8.68
C TYR A 77 2.25 -21.56 7.38
N LYS A 78 3.57 -21.33 7.39
CA LYS A 78 4.43 -21.42 6.21
C LYS A 78 4.30 -22.79 5.52
N PRO A 79 4.39 -23.94 6.19
CA PRO A 79 4.19 -25.24 5.56
C PRO A 79 2.84 -25.38 4.83
N LYS A 80 1.73 -24.96 5.47
CA LYS A 80 0.39 -24.96 4.86
C LYS A 80 0.33 -24.02 3.66
N MET A 81 0.90 -22.83 3.78
CA MET A 81 0.94 -21.85 2.69
C MET A 81 1.73 -22.37 1.50
N LEU A 82 2.88 -23.01 1.71
CA LEU A 82 3.69 -23.61 0.64
C LEU A 82 2.91 -24.70 -0.11
N GLU A 83 2.08 -25.49 0.57
CA GLU A 83 1.18 -26.46 -0.08
C GLU A 83 0.15 -25.78 -0.99
N THR A 84 -0.49 -24.72 -0.52
CA THR A 84 -1.39 -23.90 -1.34
C THR A 84 -0.66 -23.27 -2.53
N LEU A 85 0.55 -22.76 -2.34
CA LEU A 85 1.35 -22.17 -3.42
C LEU A 85 1.78 -23.22 -4.46
N ARG A 86 2.12 -24.44 -4.04
CA ARG A 86 2.39 -25.57 -4.95
C ARG A 86 1.22 -25.84 -5.88
N TYR A 87 -0.02 -25.77 -5.38
CA TYR A 87 -1.21 -25.92 -6.21
C TYR A 87 -1.22 -24.89 -7.34
N PHE A 88 -1.21 -23.59 -7.02
CA PHE A 88 -1.28 -22.52 -8.01
C PHE A 88 -0.12 -22.57 -9.02
N VAL A 89 1.11 -22.74 -8.54
CA VAL A 89 2.31 -22.79 -9.39
C VAL A 89 2.28 -24.02 -10.32
N SER A 90 1.82 -25.17 -9.84
CA SER A 90 1.68 -26.38 -10.68
C SER A 90 0.65 -26.22 -11.80
N LYS A 91 -0.34 -25.34 -11.60
CA LYS A 91 -1.40 -25.04 -12.56
C LYS A 91 -1.13 -23.82 -13.43
N GLN A 92 -0.07 -23.05 -13.13
CA GLN A 92 0.20 -21.75 -13.75
C GLN A 92 -0.98 -20.79 -13.60
N GLU A 93 -1.68 -20.86 -12.46
CA GLU A 93 -2.81 -20.00 -12.12
C GLU A 93 -2.39 -18.84 -11.22
N PRO A 94 -3.04 -17.66 -11.31
CA PRO A 94 -2.79 -16.56 -10.38
C PRO A 94 -3.06 -16.98 -8.93
N ILE A 95 -2.18 -16.59 -8.01
CA ILE A 95 -2.34 -16.90 -6.59
C ILE A 95 -3.48 -16.07 -6.01
N ASN A 96 -4.47 -16.74 -5.43
CA ASN A 96 -5.56 -16.08 -4.72
C ASN A 96 -5.22 -15.89 -3.23
N MET A 97 -5.07 -14.63 -2.81
CA MET A 97 -4.90 -14.26 -1.41
C MET A 97 -6.19 -13.61 -0.93
N VAL A 98 -6.81 -14.11 0.13
CA VAL A 98 -8.13 -13.64 0.58
C VAL A 98 -8.01 -12.94 1.93
N VAL A 99 -8.56 -11.73 2.03
CA VAL A 99 -8.57 -10.91 3.25
C VAL A 99 -9.97 -10.39 3.57
N PRO A 100 -10.58 -10.78 4.71
CA PRO A 100 -11.72 -10.06 5.27
C PRO A 100 -11.26 -8.73 5.84
N ALA A 101 -11.73 -7.62 5.27
CA ALA A 101 -11.30 -6.28 5.64
C ALA A 101 -12.20 -5.22 5.01
N TYR A 102 -11.97 -3.96 5.40
CA TYR A 102 -12.66 -2.79 4.86
C TYR A 102 -14.19 -2.84 5.05
N PRO A 103 -14.67 -2.88 6.31
CA PRO A 103 -16.10 -2.94 6.58
C PRO A 103 -16.80 -1.60 6.28
N PHE A 104 -16.32 -0.54 6.93
CA PHE A 104 -16.82 0.84 6.90
C PHE A 104 -15.94 1.69 7.85
N LYS A 105 -15.95 3.02 7.69
CA LYS A 105 -15.30 3.95 8.65
C LYS A 105 -15.98 3.89 10.02
N SER A 106 -15.16 4.00 11.07
CA SER A 106 -15.62 4.16 12.45
C SER A 106 -16.73 5.21 12.59
N PRO A 107 -17.80 4.95 13.35
CA PRO A 107 -18.87 5.94 13.61
C PRO A 107 -18.40 7.12 14.49
N ASN A 108 -17.21 7.02 15.09
CA ASN A 108 -16.58 8.14 15.81
C ASN A 108 -15.81 9.05 14.84
N HIS A 109 -16.51 10.01 14.22
CA HIS A 109 -15.94 11.01 13.32
C HIS A 109 -15.28 12.20 14.03
N ASP A 110 -15.48 12.35 15.34
CA ASP A 110 -14.88 13.45 16.11
C ASP A 110 -13.43 13.16 16.48
N GLU A 111 -13.12 11.89 16.75
CA GLU A 111 -11.81 11.51 17.25
C GLU A 111 -11.06 10.58 16.29
N LYS A 112 -11.72 9.58 15.68
CA LYS A 112 -11.02 8.48 15.01
C LYS A 112 -10.77 8.66 13.52
N VAL A 113 -11.71 9.26 12.80
CA VAL A 113 -11.72 9.32 11.33
C VAL A 113 -12.25 10.67 10.84
N LEU A 114 -11.99 11.03 9.57
CA LEU A 114 -12.42 12.32 9.00
C LEU A 114 -13.88 12.36 8.52
N GLY A 115 -14.56 11.21 8.50
CA GLY A 115 -15.92 11.05 8.00
C GLY A 115 -16.25 9.58 7.70
N PRO A 116 -17.41 9.30 7.09
CA PRO A 116 -17.83 7.95 6.71
C PRO A 116 -17.18 7.44 5.42
N GLU A 117 -16.72 8.34 4.56
CA GLU A 117 -16.12 8.01 3.26
C GLU A 117 -14.67 7.51 3.39
N PRO A 118 -14.18 6.67 2.44
CA PRO A 118 -12.77 6.36 2.32
C PRO A 118 -11.88 7.62 2.20
N ASP A 119 -10.68 7.53 2.75
CA ASP A 119 -9.71 8.63 2.73
C ASP A 119 -8.33 8.14 2.23
N VAL A 120 -7.29 8.98 2.29
CA VAL A 120 -5.96 8.59 1.78
C VAL A 120 -5.40 7.36 2.51
N GLY A 121 -5.86 7.07 3.73
CA GLY A 121 -5.50 5.85 4.45
C GLY A 121 -5.95 4.59 3.72
N GLU A 122 -7.20 4.55 3.22
CA GLU A 122 -7.70 3.44 2.42
C GLU A 122 -6.92 3.29 1.12
N ARG A 123 -6.68 4.41 0.41
CA ARG A 123 -5.89 4.41 -0.82
C ARG A 123 -4.51 3.78 -0.62
N MET A 124 -3.75 4.26 0.34
CA MET A 124 -2.40 3.76 0.64
C MET A 124 -2.41 2.26 0.98
N SER A 125 -3.45 1.81 1.68
CA SER A 125 -3.61 0.41 2.04
C SER A 125 -3.95 -0.47 0.83
N LEU A 126 -4.77 0.03 -0.09
CA LEU A 126 -5.08 -0.66 -1.35
C LEU A 126 -3.85 -0.74 -2.27
N GLU A 127 -3.06 0.35 -2.38
CA GLU A 127 -1.79 0.33 -3.10
C GLU A 127 -0.79 -0.66 -2.48
N HIS A 128 -0.77 -0.76 -1.14
CA HIS A 128 0.07 -1.71 -0.42
C HIS A 128 -0.26 -3.17 -0.75
N PHE A 129 -1.54 -3.53 -0.72
CA PHE A 129 -1.99 -4.85 -1.12
C PHE A 129 -1.81 -5.10 -2.63
N ASN A 130 -2.04 -4.10 -3.47
CA ASN A 130 -1.80 -4.22 -4.90
C ASN A 130 -0.32 -4.55 -5.19
N SER A 131 0.59 -3.92 -4.45
CA SER A 131 2.03 -4.17 -4.63
C SER A 131 2.44 -5.59 -4.21
N MET A 132 1.65 -6.29 -3.38
CA MET A 132 1.91 -7.70 -3.04
C MET A 132 1.75 -8.57 -4.30
N GLY A 133 0.63 -8.44 -5.01
CA GLY A 133 0.39 -9.18 -6.25
C GLY A 133 1.33 -8.77 -7.38
N ALA A 134 1.65 -7.47 -7.49
CA ALA A 134 2.60 -6.97 -8.49
C ALA A 134 4.00 -7.55 -8.29
N ARG A 135 4.51 -7.58 -7.06
CA ARG A 135 5.82 -8.19 -6.73
C ARG A 135 5.86 -9.69 -7.01
N ILE A 136 4.75 -10.40 -6.79
CA ILE A 136 4.65 -11.82 -7.18
C ILE A 136 4.72 -11.94 -8.71
N GLN A 137 4.02 -11.07 -9.45
CA GLN A 137 4.00 -11.10 -10.91
C GLN A 137 5.39 -10.92 -11.55
N GLU A 138 6.28 -10.15 -10.91
CA GLU A 138 7.66 -9.97 -11.38
C GLU A 138 8.47 -11.26 -11.45
N ILE A 139 8.17 -12.26 -10.60
CA ILE A 139 8.87 -13.55 -10.55
C ILE A 139 8.00 -14.74 -11.00
N TYR A 140 6.69 -14.55 -11.10
CA TYR A 140 5.71 -15.57 -11.47
C TYR A 140 4.68 -14.94 -12.42
N PRO A 141 4.75 -15.17 -13.75
CA PRO A 141 3.97 -14.41 -14.73
C PRO A 141 2.44 -14.35 -14.50
N PRO A 142 1.75 -15.42 -14.03
CA PRO A 142 0.34 -15.34 -13.66
C PRO A 142 0.05 -14.37 -12.50
N GLY A 143 1.07 -14.10 -11.68
CA GLY A 143 1.00 -13.17 -10.55
C GLY A 143 0.12 -13.67 -9.41
N GLY A 144 -0.48 -12.73 -8.72
CA GLY A 144 -1.49 -12.99 -7.71
C GLY A 144 -2.40 -11.79 -7.51
N HIS A 145 -3.49 -12.01 -6.79
CA HIS A 145 -4.44 -10.96 -6.42
C HIS A 145 -4.79 -11.06 -4.94
N VAL A 146 -5.01 -9.92 -4.31
CA VAL A 146 -5.64 -9.81 -3.00
C VAL A 146 -7.15 -9.62 -3.22
N THR A 147 -7.92 -10.66 -2.92
CA THR A 147 -9.37 -10.64 -2.89
C THR A 147 -9.84 -10.13 -1.53
N ILE A 148 -10.31 -8.88 -1.50
CA ILE A 148 -10.93 -8.24 -0.35
C ILE A 148 -12.37 -8.74 -0.25
N VAL A 149 -12.70 -9.33 0.89
CA VAL A 149 -14.06 -9.71 1.22
C VAL A 149 -14.57 -8.74 2.27
N SER A 150 -15.41 -7.78 1.87
CA SER A 150 -15.90 -6.77 2.81
C SER A 150 -16.77 -7.41 3.88
N ASP A 151 -16.41 -7.17 5.14
CA ASP A 151 -17.11 -7.67 6.31
C ASP A 151 -18.08 -6.63 6.91
N GLY A 152 -18.39 -5.56 6.17
CA GLY A 152 -19.25 -4.46 6.63
C GLY A 152 -20.65 -4.91 7.05
N CYS A 153 -21.31 -5.71 6.21
CA CYS A 153 -22.65 -6.24 6.50
C CYS A 153 -22.70 -7.14 7.74
N CYS A 154 -21.53 -7.61 8.24
CA CYS A 154 -21.47 -8.44 9.42
C CYS A 154 -21.62 -7.64 10.72
N TYR A 155 -21.25 -6.36 10.71
CA TYR A 155 -21.04 -5.61 11.96
C TYR A 155 -21.77 -4.27 12.02
N ASN A 156 -22.27 -3.74 10.91
CA ASN A 156 -22.74 -2.36 10.81
C ASN A 156 -23.85 -2.01 11.81
N ASP A 157 -24.90 -2.83 11.91
CA ASP A 157 -25.99 -2.66 12.88
C ASP A 157 -25.53 -2.76 14.35
N LEU A 158 -24.51 -3.58 14.64
CA LEU A 158 -23.90 -3.67 15.97
C LEU A 158 -23.11 -2.41 16.35
N LEU A 159 -22.65 -1.65 15.34
CA LEU A 159 -21.87 -0.43 15.49
C LEU A 159 -22.67 0.85 15.20
N GLY A 160 -23.96 0.73 14.85
CA GLY A 160 -24.82 1.86 14.54
C GLY A 160 -24.54 2.52 13.18
N VAL A 161 -23.95 1.79 12.24
CA VAL A 161 -23.67 2.21 10.87
C VAL A 161 -24.75 1.67 9.94
N SER A 162 -25.30 2.51 9.06
CA SER A 162 -26.41 2.11 8.19
C SER A 162 -25.95 1.19 7.06
N ASP A 163 -26.87 0.45 6.44
CA ASP A 163 -26.53 -0.40 5.28
C ASP A 163 -26.10 0.43 4.07
N GLU A 164 -26.72 1.60 3.88
CA GLU A 164 -26.36 2.58 2.86
C GLU A 164 -24.93 3.10 3.04
N GLU A 165 -24.51 3.39 4.27
CA GLU A 165 -23.14 3.82 4.56
C GLU A 165 -22.12 2.71 4.22
N VAL A 166 -22.45 1.44 4.50
CA VAL A 166 -21.60 0.30 4.10
C VAL A 166 -21.47 0.24 2.58
N PHE A 167 -22.58 0.39 1.85
CA PHE A 167 -22.59 0.38 0.39
C PHE A 167 -21.72 1.52 -0.18
N ARG A 168 -21.94 2.76 0.27
CA ARG A 168 -21.15 3.93 -0.19
C ARG A 168 -19.67 3.77 0.10
N TYR A 169 -19.31 3.26 1.28
CA TYR A 169 -17.92 3.00 1.62
C TYR A 169 -17.28 1.98 0.66
N ALA A 170 -17.96 0.87 0.38
CA ALA A 170 -17.49 -0.15 -0.56
C ALA A 170 -17.33 0.41 -1.98
N GLU A 171 -18.32 1.17 -2.48
CA GLU A 171 -18.24 1.82 -3.79
C GLU A 171 -17.10 2.86 -3.86
N GLY A 172 -16.83 3.56 -2.77
CA GLY A 172 -15.69 4.45 -2.66
C GLY A 172 -14.35 3.71 -2.83
N LEU A 173 -14.22 2.49 -2.28
CA LEU A 173 -13.03 1.66 -2.48
C LEU A 173 -12.90 1.17 -3.91
N HIS A 174 -14.01 0.76 -4.54
CA HIS A 174 -14.05 0.38 -5.96
C HIS A 174 -13.56 1.54 -6.83
N HIS A 175 -14.05 2.76 -6.57
CA HIS A 175 -13.62 3.94 -7.29
C HIS A 175 -12.12 4.21 -7.16
N ILE A 176 -11.54 4.03 -5.97
CA ILE A 176 -10.09 4.19 -5.76
C ILE A 176 -9.31 3.18 -6.61
N VAL A 177 -9.69 1.90 -6.57
CA VAL A 177 -9.05 0.82 -7.32
C VAL A 177 -9.11 1.10 -8.83
N ASP A 178 -10.27 1.50 -9.33
CA ASP A 178 -10.48 1.78 -10.76
C ASP A 178 -9.68 3.01 -11.22
N ARG A 179 -9.73 4.10 -10.46
CA ARG A 179 -9.04 5.36 -10.81
C ARG A 179 -7.52 5.22 -10.81
N LEU A 180 -6.97 4.36 -9.96
CA LEU A 180 -5.53 4.08 -9.88
C LEU A 180 -5.11 2.90 -10.76
N GLY A 181 -6.06 2.15 -11.33
CA GLY A 181 -5.78 0.96 -12.14
C GLY A 181 -5.09 -0.15 -11.34
N LEU A 182 -5.52 -0.42 -10.11
CA LEU A 182 -4.92 -1.42 -9.23
C LEU A 182 -5.30 -2.86 -9.65
N LYS A 183 -4.51 -3.45 -10.56
CA LYS A 183 -4.80 -4.74 -11.22
C LYS A 183 -4.74 -5.98 -10.33
N HIS A 184 -4.16 -5.87 -9.14
CA HIS A 184 -3.97 -6.98 -8.20
C HIS A 184 -4.95 -6.95 -7.02
N ILE A 185 -5.97 -6.09 -7.07
CA ILE A 185 -7.06 -6.07 -6.11
C ILE A 185 -8.31 -6.67 -6.76
N LYS A 186 -9.02 -7.52 -6.01
CA LYS A 186 -10.38 -7.97 -6.34
C LYS A 186 -11.27 -7.72 -5.14
N PHE A 187 -12.55 -7.45 -5.39
CA PHE A 187 -13.57 -7.44 -4.35
C PHE A 187 -14.46 -8.65 -4.55
N SER A 188 -14.86 -9.27 -3.43
CA SER A 188 -15.92 -10.28 -3.44
C SER A 188 -16.92 -9.92 -2.37
N ASP A 189 -18.14 -9.67 -2.83
CA ASP A 189 -19.26 -9.25 -2.01
C ASP A 189 -19.94 -10.48 -1.37
N PRO A 190 -20.49 -10.38 -0.15
CA PRO A 190 -21.29 -11.46 0.44
C PRO A 190 -22.40 -12.01 -0.48
N PHE A 191 -23.02 -11.18 -1.32
CA PHE A 191 -23.97 -11.61 -2.35
C PHE A 191 -23.30 -12.53 -3.38
N ASP A 192 -22.08 -12.18 -3.85
CA ASP A 192 -21.30 -13.02 -4.76
C ASP A 192 -20.96 -14.37 -4.11
N LEU A 193 -20.50 -14.36 -2.86
CA LEU A 193 -20.11 -15.58 -2.15
C LEU A 193 -21.29 -16.53 -1.86
N ILE A 194 -22.51 -16.01 -1.72
CA ILE A 194 -23.70 -16.79 -1.33
C ILE A 194 -24.57 -17.15 -2.54
N GLU A 195 -24.74 -16.24 -3.50
CA GLU A 195 -25.70 -16.33 -4.61
C GLU A 195 -25.02 -16.29 -6.00
N GLY A 196 -23.75 -15.88 -6.06
CA GLY A 196 -22.99 -15.69 -7.29
C GLY A 196 -22.94 -14.24 -7.76
N SER A 197 -21.95 -13.92 -8.59
CA SER A 197 -21.61 -12.56 -9.02
C SER A 197 -22.74 -11.77 -9.69
N HIS A 198 -23.68 -12.46 -10.33
CA HIS A 198 -24.84 -11.84 -10.97
C HIS A 198 -25.84 -11.23 -9.98
N SER A 199 -25.77 -11.64 -8.71
CA SER A 199 -26.68 -11.18 -7.65
C SER A 199 -26.20 -9.93 -6.92
N VAL A 200 -24.96 -9.48 -7.17
CA VAL A 200 -24.36 -8.33 -6.50
C VAL A 200 -25.13 -7.05 -6.86
N PRO A 201 -25.70 -6.33 -5.87
CA PRO A 201 -26.40 -5.08 -6.10
C PRO A 201 -25.50 -3.99 -6.70
N TYR A 202 -26.08 -3.13 -7.53
CA TYR A 202 -25.37 -2.01 -8.18
C TYR A 202 -25.87 -0.63 -7.74
N THR A 203 -26.97 -0.57 -7.00
CA THR A 203 -27.48 0.66 -6.44
C THR A 203 -27.64 0.51 -4.93
N GLU A 204 -27.56 1.65 -4.24
CA GLU A 204 -27.71 1.71 -2.79
C GLU A 204 -29.09 1.20 -2.36
N GLU A 205 -30.14 1.54 -3.10
CA GLU A 205 -31.51 1.11 -2.81
C GLU A 205 -31.70 -0.40 -2.96
N ASP A 206 -31.14 -1.00 -4.02
CA ASP A 206 -31.19 -2.45 -4.23
C ASP A 206 -30.43 -3.17 -3.11
N TYR A 207 -29.22 -2.71 -2.78
CA TYR A 207 -28.42 -3.24 -1.68
C TYR A 207 -29.19 -3.18 -0.35
N ALA A 208 -29.67 -1.99 0.04
CA ALA A 208 -30.37 -1.78 1.30
C ALA A 208 -31.66 -2.63 1.41
N SER A 209 -32.36 -2.83 0.28
CA SER A 209 -33.58 -3.64 0.27
C SER A 209 -33.34 -5.15 0.43
N ARG A 210 -32.17 -5.66 0.01
CA ARG A 210 -31.87 -7.10 -0.05
C ARG A 210 -30.92 -7.59 1.04
N ILE A 211 -30.10 -6.70 1.61
CA ILE A 211 -29.02 -7.10 2.52
C ILE A 211 -29.53 -7.74 3.82
N GLY A 212 -30.73 -7.38 4.29
CA GLY A 212 -31.35 -7.99 5.47
C GLY A 212 -31.53 -9.51 5.33
N GLU A 213 -32.15 -9.97 4.24
CA GLU A 213 -32.36 -11.40 3.98
C GLU A 213 -31.03 -12.14 3.77
N LEU A 214 -30.05 -11.48 3.15
CA LEU A 214 -28.71 -12.04 2.97
C LEU A 214 -28.02 -12.27 4.32
N LYS A 215 -28.11 -11.30 5.24
CA LYS A 215 -27.56 -11.42 6.60
C LYS A 215 -28.18 -12.61 7.33
N ASP A 216 -29.50 -12.75 7.31
CA ASP A 216 -30.18 -13.87 7.98
C ASP A 216 -29.70 -15.22 7.43
N ARG A 217 -29.62 -15.35 6.10
CA ARG A 217 -29.07 -16.56 5.45
C ARG A 217 -27.62 -16.83 5.82
N LEU A 218 -26.79 -15.79 5.90
CA LEU A 218 -25.39 -15.89 6.32
C LEU A 218 -25.30 -16.49 7.73
N TRP A 219 -26.09 -15.99 8.67
CA TRP A 219 -26.05 -16.45 10.07
C TRP A 219 -26.60 -17.86 10.22
N ASP A 220 -27.73 -18.16 9.60
CA ASP A 220 -28.42 -19.44 9.75
C ASP A 220 -27.66 -20.59 9.07
N THR A 221 -26.99 -20.32 7.95
CA THR A 221 -26.32 -21.36 7.15
C THR A 221 -24.89 -21.60 7.59
N TYR A 222 -24.15 -20.54 7.97
CA TYR A 222 -22.70 -20.62 8.11
C TYR A 222 -22.19 -20.56 9.55
N LEU A 223 -23.03 -20.20 10.51
CA LEU A 223 -22.63 -20.32 11.91
C LEU A 223 -22.47 -21.81 12.28
N PRO A 224 -21.30 -22.24 12.81
CA PRO A 224 -21.11 -23.63 13.19
C PRO A 224 -22.16 -24.09 14.21
N ALA A 225 -22.78 -25.24 13.94
CA ALA A 225 -23.78 -25.82 14.83
C ALA A 225 -23.20 -26.03 16.24
N GLY A 226 -23.92 -25.55 17.26
CA GLY A 226 -23.47 -25.63 18.65
C GLY A 226 -22.32 -24.68 19.02
N TYR A 227 -22.05 -23.64 18.22
CA TYR A 227 -21.03 -22.64 18.57
C TYR A 227 -21.30 -22.01 19.94
N ASP A 228 -20.37 -22.20 20.87
CA ASP A 228 -20.37 -21.62 22.21
C ASP A 228 -19.20 -20.65 22.34
N PHE A 229 -19.53 -19.37 22.49
CA PHE A 229 -18.57 -18.28 22.66
C PHE A 229 -17.69 -18.45 23.91
N ASP A 230 -18.27 -18.84 25.05
CA ASP A 230 -17.53 -18.93 26.32
C ASP A 230 -16.60 -20.14 26.33
N ALA A 231 -16.97 -21.22 25.64
CA ALA A 231 -16.07 -22.35 25.38
C ALA A 231 -14.93 -21.97 24.43
N ASP A 232 -15.23 -21.22 23.36
CA ASP A 232 -14.25 -20.78 22.36
C ASP A 232 -13.18 -19.87 22.98
N LEU A 233 -13.57 -18.86 23.77
CA LEU A 233 -12.62 -18.00 24.48
C LEU A 233 -11.69 -18.77 25.43
N LYS A 234 -12.19 -19.82 26.10
CA LYS A 234 -11.36 -20.62 27.02
C LYS A 234 -10.36 -21.50 26.29
N ARG A 235 -10.69 -21.95 25.08
CA ARG A 235 -9.90 -22.94 24.32
C ARG A 235 -8.92 -22.30 23.34
N ASP A 236 -9.32 -21.18 22.73
CA ASP A 236 -8.57 -20.52 21.64
C ASP A 236 -7.96 -19.19 22.12
N PRO A 237 -6.63 -19.12 22.28
CA PRO A 237 -5.92 -17.89 22.60
C PRO A 237 -6.14 -16.77 21.57
N ASN A 238 -6.30 -17.09 20.28
CA ASN A 238 -6.56 -16.11 19.23
C ASN A 238 -7.96 -15.51 19.35
N ALA A 239 -8.96 -16.30 19.76
CA ALA A 239 -10.29 -15.80 20.09
C ALA A 239 -10.25 -14.82 21.27
N THR A 240 -9.45 -15.12 22.29
CA THR A 240 -9.21 -14.20 23.42
C THR A 240 -8.52 -12.90 22.99
N LEU A 241 -7.47 -12.97 22.17
CA LEU A 241 -6.79 -11.79 21.63
C LEU A 241 -7.76 -10.92 20.80
N THR A 242 -8.58 -11.55 19.97
CA THR A 242 -9.59 -10.87 19.15
C THR A 242 -10.63 -10.17 20.03
N TYR A 243 -11.16 -10.86 21.05
CA TYR A 243 -12.13 -10.27 21.98
C TYR A 243 -11.55 -9.07 22.75
N GLN A 244 -10.33 -9.19 23.27
CA GLN A 244 -9.66 -8.08 23.95
C GLN A 244 -9.42 -6.89 23.02
N GLY A 245 -9.05 -7.18 21.76
CA GLY A 245 -8.97 -6.19 20.69
C GLY A 245 -10.31 -5.47 20.52
N TYR A 246 -11.40 -6.20 20.29
CA TYR A 246 -12.74 -5.64 20.10
C TYR A 246 -13.18 -4.77 21.26
N ILE A 247 -12.99 -5.19 22.52
CA ILE A 247 -13.32 -4.36 23.68
C ILE A 247 -12.59 -3.01 23.63
N ARG A 248 -11.28 -3.01 23.30
CA ARG A 248 -10.48 -1.79 23.19
C ARG A 248 -10.94 -0.91 22.02
N PHE A 249 -11.33 -1.49 20.89
CA PHE A 249 -11.85 -0.75 19.74
C PHE A 249 -13.22 -0.13 20.05
N LEU A 250 -14.17 -0.93 20.54
CA LEU A 250 -15.55 -0.53 20.86
C LEU A 250 -15.63 0.61 21.87
N MET A 251 -14.73 0.64 22.86
CA MET A 251 -14.68 1.75 23.81
C MET A 251 -14.43 3.11 23.14
N THR A 252 -13.73 3.12 22.01
CA THR A 252 -13.44 4.33 21.23
C THR A 252 -14.41 4.54 20.09
N ASP A 253 -14.87 3.48 19.40
CA ASP A 253 -15.82 3.59 18.28
C ASP A 253 -17.19 4.10 18.74
N LEU A 254 -17.69 3.58 19.85
CA LEU A 254 -19.02 3.92 20.37
C LEU A 254 -18.97 5.06 21.40
N ALA A 255 -17.84 5.77 21.51
CA ALA A 255 -17.64 6.82 22.52
C ALA A 255 -18.70 7.93 22.41
N LEU A 256 -19.06 8.34 21.18
CA LEU A 256 -20.09 9.34 20.94
C LEU A 256 -21.47 8.83 21.39
N PHE A 257 -21.84 7.62 20.99
CA PHE A 257 -23.07 6.95 21.43
C PHE A 257 -23.17 6.86 22.96
N PHE A 258 -22.08 6.47 23.64
CA PHE A 258 -22.04 6.39 25.10
C PHE A 258 -22.24 7.75 25.77
N LYS A 259 -21.64 8.80 25.21
CA LYS A 259 -21.76 10.19 25.68
C LYS A 259 -23.18 10.71 25.52
N GLU A 260 -23.79 10.52 24.35
CA GLU A 260 -25.17 10.92 24.05
C GLU A 260 -26.19 10.23 24.96
N LYS A 261 -26.03 8.92 25.16
CA LYS A 261 -26.87 8.12 26.06
C LYS A 261 -26.54 8.30 27.55
N LYS A 262 -25.55 9.13 27.89
CA LYS A 262 -25.09 9.41 29.26
C LYS A 262 -24.82 8.13 30.07
N MET A 263 -24.17 7.15 29.44
CA MET A 263 -23.95 5.84 30.04
C MET A 263 -22.87 5.87 31.14
N SER A 264 -23.07 5.10 32.21
CA SER A 264 -22.05 4.91 33.25
C SER A 264 -20.90 4.03 32.76
N LYS A 265 -19.72 4.11 33.39
CA LYS A 265 -18.56 3.25 33.07
C LYS A 265 -18.89 1.75 33.06
N ASN A 266 -19.75 1.30 33.99
CA ASN A 266 -20.18 -0.10 34.06
C ASN A 266 -21.15 -0.46 32.93
N ALA A 267 -22.07 0.44 32.59
CA ALA A 267 -22.97 0.25 31.45
C ALA A 267 -22.21 0.18 30.12
N VAL A 268 -21.19 1.04 29.93
CA VAL A 268 -20.29 1.01 28.75
C VAL A 268 -19.59 -0.34 28.63
N LYS A 269 -18.92 -0.81 29.70
CA LYS A 269 -18.25 -2.11 29.70
C LYS A 269 -19.20 -3.27 29.36
N LYS A 270 -20.41 -3.26 29.95
CA LYS A 270 -21.43 -4.26 29.67
C LYS A 270 -21.88 -4.22 28.20
N HIS A 271 -22.12 -3.03 27.66
CA HIS A 271 -22.51 -2.85 26.27
C HIS A 271 -21.42 -3.33 25.31
N CYS A 272 -20.16 -2.91 25.49
CA CYS A 272 -19.04 -3.39 24.68
C CYS A 272 -18.90 -4.92 24.73
N SER A 273 -19.14 -5.56 25.88
CA SER A 273 -19.12 -7.02 26.01
C SER A 273 -20.22 -7.70 25.18
N VAL A 274 -21.44 -7.16 25.20
CA VAL A 274 -22.56 -7.67 24.38
C VAL A 274 -22.25 -7.51 22.89
N VAL A 275 -21.80 -6.33 22.47
CA VAL A 275 -21.46 -6.04 21.08
C VAL A 275 -20.30 -6.93 20.60
N ALA A 276 -19.22 -7.05 21.38
CA ALA A 276 -18.07 -7.90 21.03
C ALA A 276 -18.44 -9.39 20.89
N ARG A 277 -19.35 -9.89 21.74
CA ARG A 277 -19.90 -11.26 21.61
C ARG A 277 -20.64 -11.44 20.29
N GLY A 278 -21.48 -10.46 19.92
CA GLY A 278 -22.18 -10.44 18.63
C GLY A 278 -21.20 -10.44 17.45
N MET A 279 -20.19 -9.57 17.48
CA MET A 279 -19.17 -9.48 16.43
C MET A 279 -18.41 -10.79 16.27
N ILE A 280 -17.97 -11.43 17.36
CA ILE A 280 -17.24 -12.72 17.27
C ILE A 280 -18.12 -13.81 16.67
N LYS A 281 -19.37 -13.92 17.11
CA LYS A 281 -20.32 -14.91 16.58
C LYS A 281 -20.52 -14.73 15.06
N ARG A 282 -20.74 -13.49 14.61
CA ARG A 282 -20.91 -13.18 13.19
C ARG A 282 -19.62 -13.36 12.39
N GLY A 283 -18.48 -12.99 12.96
CA GLY A 283 -17.16 -13.22 12.35
C GLY A 283 -16.83 -14.71 12.15
N LYS A 284 -17.33 -15.61 13.02
CA LYS A 284 -17.20 -17.06 12.84
C LYS A 284 -18.05 -17.57 11.66
N ALA A 285 -19.30 -17.13 11.57
CA ALA A 285 -20.15 -17.46 10.42
C ALA A 285 -19.53 -16.94 9.11
N PHE A 286 -19.04 -15.70 9.12
CA PHE A 286 -18.37 -15.10 7.97
C PHE A 286 -17.09 -15.83 7.57
N SER A 287 -16.27 -16.21 8.55
CA SER A 287 -15.06 -17.00 8.28
C SER A 287 -15.39 -18.36 7.65
N ALA A 288 -16.47 -19.01 8.08
CA ALA A 288 -16.95 -20.25 7.49
C ALA A 288 -17.47 -20.07 6.06
N LEU A 289 -18.20 -18.98 5.77
CA LEU A 289 -18.59 -18.62 4.41
C LEU A 289 -17.36 -18.49 3.50
N VAL A 290 -16.36 -17.69 3.93
CA VAL A 290 -15.17 -17.46 3.11
C VAL A 290 -14.37 -18.75 2.88
N ALA A 291 -14.23 -19.59 3.90
CA ALA A 291 -13.56 -20.88 3.77
C ALA A 291 -14.29 -21.83 2.80
N LYS A 292 -15.63 -21.79 2.75
CA LYS A 292 -16.42 -22.60 1.82
C LYS A 292 -16.33 -22.06 0.39
N ALA A 293 -16.44 -20.74 0.22
CA ALA A 293 -16.48 -20.11 -1.10
C ALA A 293 -15.10 -20.04 -1.77
N SER A 294 -14.03 -20.00 -0.98
CA SER A 294 -12.66 -20.05 -1.45
C SER A 294 -11.90 -21.13 -0.70
N PRO A 295 -11.96 -22.41 -1.09
CA PRO A 295 -11.27 -23.48 -0.37
C PRO A 295 -9.75 -23.47 -0.61
N LEU A 296 -9.30 -22.96 -1.75
CA LEU A 296 -7.89 -22.83 -2.11
C LEU A 296 -7.50 -21.36 -2.17
N HIS A 297 -6.91 -20.87 -1.08
CA HIS A 297 -6.40 -19.51 -0.99
C HIS A 297 -5.31 -19.39 0.07
N VAL A 298 -4.52 -18.33 -0.03
CA VAL A 298 -3.70 -17.85 1.08
C VAL A 298 -4.57 -16.97 1.98
N ARG A 299 -4.82 -17.42 3.21
CA ARG A 299 -5.70 -16.73 4.17
C ARG A 299 -4.98 -15.61 4.89
N LEU A 300 -5.20 -14.36 4.46
CA LEU A 300 -4.70 -13.17 5.12
C LEU A 300 -5.66 -12.69 6.22
N SER A 301 -5.16 -11.86 7.14
CA SER A 301 -5.95 -11.24 8.19
C SER A 301 -5.40 -9.89 8.61
N ILE A 302 -6.31 -8.99 8.96
CA ILE A 302 -6.03 -7.67 9.55
C ILE A 302 -5.98 -7.68 11.08
N HIS A 303 -6.15 -8.84 11.72
CA HIS A 303 -6.14 -8.99 13.17
C HIS A 303 -4.83 -9.62 13.62
N ALA A 304 -4.32 -9.20 14.78
CA ALA A 304 -3.21 -9.89 15.41
C ALA A 304 -3.57 -11.35 15.70
N SER A 305 -2.63 -12.26 15.47
CA SER A 305 -2.76 -13.68 15.74
C SER A 305 -1.39 -14.31 15.95
N ASP A 306 -1.37 -15.57 16.35
CA ASP A 306 -0.18 -16.41 16.39
C ASP A 306 0.26 -16.91 15.00
N ASN A 307 -0.38 -16.46 13.91
CA ASN A 307 -0.10 -16.88 12.54
C ASN A 307 -0.11 -18.40 12.35
N THR A 308 -1.15 -19.10 12.82
CA THR A 308 -1.31 -20.56 12.65
C THR A 308 -2.39 -20.96 11.63
N ASP A 309 -3.51 -20.24 11.63
CA ASP A 309 -4.66 -20.47 10.75
C ASP A 309 -4.84 -19.37 9.69
N LYS A 310 -4.36 -18.16 9.98
CA LYS A 310 -4.42 -16.98 9.12
C LYS A 310 -3.13 -16.19 9.26
N LEU A 311 -2.71 -15.51 8.20
CA LEU A 311 -1.53 -14.65 8.23
C LEU A 311 -1.94 -13.23 8.57
N SER A 312 -1.58 -12.76 9.76
CA SER A 312 -1.72 -11.35 10.13
C SER A 312 -0.81 -10.51 9.22
N VAL A 313 -1.37 -9.55 8.49
CA VAL A 313 -0.64 -8.66 7.58
C VAL A 313 -0.83 -7.19 7.92
N ALA A 314 0.22 -6.40 7.71
CA ALA A 314 0.17 -4.95 7.81
C ALA A 314 -0.58 -4.37 6.61
N LEU A 315 -1.35 -3.32 6.87
CA LEU A 315 -2.11 -2.58 5.86
C LEU A 315 -1.32 -1.39 5.29
N LEU A 316 -0.20 -1.04 5.90
CA LEU A 316 0.65 0.06 5.46
C LEU A 316 2.13 -0.30 5.62
N PRO A 317 3.04 0.31 4.83
CA PRO A 317 4.46 -0.02 4.79
C PRO A 317 5.27 0.45 6.02
N HIS A 318 4.66 0.55 7.21
CA HIS A 318 5.32 1.09 8.39
C HIS A 318 6.07 0.03 9.21
N LYS A 319 7.30 0.38 9.62
CA LYS A 319 8.10 -0.34 10.64
C LYS A 319 7.51 -0.29 12.06
N ARG A 320 6.28 0.23 12.25
CA ARG A 320 5.67 0.29 13.59
C ARG A 320 5.16 -1.10 13.95
N TYR A 321 6.07 -1.88 14.53
CA TYR A 321 5.78 -3.06 15.33
C TYR A 321 4.97 -2.64 16.56
N GLY A 322 3.68 -2.40 16.37
CA GLY A 322 2.70 -2.45 17.43
C GLY A 322 2.09 -3.85 17.44
N THR A 323 1.91 -4.44 18.62
CA THR A 323 1.13 -5.68 18.81
C THR A 323 -0.33 -5.58 18.33
N PHE A 324 -0.76 -4.39 17.89
CA PHE A 324 -2.10 -4.12 17.39
C PHE A 324 -2.05 -3.54 15.97
N PRO A 325 -2.65 -4.22 14.98
CA PRO A 325 -2.75 -3.71 13.62
C PRO A 325 -3.51 -2.39 13.59
N VAL A 326 -2.95 -1.42 12.88
CA VAL A 326 -3.57 -0.13 12.60
C VAL A 326 -4.32 -0.25 11.29
N THR A 327 -5.62 0.03 11.29
CA THR A 327 -6.45 -0.06 10.09
C THR A 327 -6.95 1.32 9.64
N PRO A 328 -6.98 1.61 8.33
CA PRO A 328 -7.43 2.91 7.81
C PRO A 328 -8.83 3.34 8.28
N TRP A 329 -9.77 2.41 8.37
CA TRP A 329 -11.15 2.74 8.78
C TRP A 329 -11.31 3.06 10.26
N HIS A 330 -10.26 2.91 11.08
CA HIS A 330 -10.27 3.28 12.50
C HIS A 330 -9.36 4.46 12.83
N ASN A 331 -8.72 5.08 11.83
CA ASN A 331 -7.69 6.09 12.03
C ASN A 331 -7.78 7.19 10.97
N THR A 332 -7.25 8.36 11.32
CA THR A 332 -7.11 9.49 10.41
C THR A 332 -5.72 9.47 9.77
N PRO A 333 -5.61 9.56 8.43
CA PRO A 333 -4.34 9.75 7.75
C PRO A 333 -3.80 11.17 7.93
N TYR A 334 -2.50 11.29 8.20
CA TYR A 334 -1.85 12.58 8.37
C TYR A 334 -0.38 12.61 7.95
N LEU A 335 0.06 13.75 7.42
CA LEU A 335 1.47 14.11 7.23
C LEU A 335 1.94 14.93 8.43
N ASP A 336 2.99 14.46 9.08
CA ASP A 336 3.65 15.13 10.20
C ASP A 336 4.99 15.74 9.78
N THR A 337 5.64 16.50 10.65
CA THR A 337 6.95 17.12 10.39
C THR A 337 8.12 16.15 10.52
N THR A 338 7.88 14.91 10.97
CA THR A 338 8.94 13.91 11.23
C THR A 338 8.73 12.59 10.49
N GLY A 339 7.50 12.31 10.06
CA GLY A 339 7.14 11.04 9.43
C GLY A 339 7.54 11.00 7.96
N VAL A 340 8.35 10.02 7.57
CA VAL A 340 8.82 9.83 6.18
C VAL A 340 7.74 9.33 5.20
N SER A 341 6.56 9.04 5.72
CA SER A 341 5.39 8.51 4.99
C SER A 341 4.12 8.96 5.70
N LEU A 342 2.98 8.84 5.01
CA LEU A 342 1.67 9.10 5.59
C LEU A 342 1.45 8.25 6.83
N SER A 343 1.13 8.88 7.97
CA SER A 343 0.88 8.18 9.23
C SER A 343 -0.62 8.00 9.49
N LEU A 344 -0.98 7.00 10.30
CA LEU A 344 -2.35 6.77 10.79
C LEU A 344 -2.44 6.91 12.31
N SER A 345 -3.42 7.66 12.81
CA SER A 345 -3.70 7.77 14.26
C SER A 345 -5.17 8.06 14.57
N ARG A 346 -5.65 7.66 15.75
CA ARG A 346 -7.03 7.83 16.25
C ARG A 346 -7.35 9.21 16.82
N ASN A 347 -6.51 10.21 16.58
CA ASN A 347 -6.72 11.65 16.78
C ASN A 347 -5.34 12.36 16.72
N PRO A 348 -4.78 12.59 15.52
CA PRO A 348 -3.48 13.26 15.40
C PRO A 348 -3.49 14.69 15.95
N ALA A 349 -4.65 15.36 15.96
CA ALA A 349 -4.81 16.76 16.37
C ALA A 349 -4.89 17.00 17.89
N LYS A 350 -4.93 15.95 18.73
CA LYS A 350 -4.87 16.09 20.20
C LYS A 350 -3.47 16.42 20.73
N GLY A 351 -2.44 16.38 19.89
CA GLY A 351 -1.08 16.80 20.24
C GLY A 351 -0.90 18.33 20.26
N GLU A 352 0.33 18.78 20.44
CA GLU A 352 0.68 20.22 20.34
C GLU A 352 0.63 20.73 18.89
N ALA A 353 0.72 19.82 17.91
CA ALA A 353 0.73 20.16 16.50
C ALA A 353 -0.67 20.52 15.97
N SER A 354 -0.74 21.64 15.24
CA SER A 354 -1.92 22.03 14.46
C SER A 354 -1.93 21.33 13.10
N TYR A 355 -3.11 21.02 12.58
CA TYR A 355 -3.30 20.35 11.29
C TYR A 355 -4.37 21.06 10.45
N ARG A 356 -4.19 21.04 9.13
CA ARG A 356 -5.20 21.43 8.14
C ARG A 356 -5.68 20.22 7.34
N VAL A 357 -6.93 20.26 6.88
CA VAL A 357 -7.47 19.25 5.98
C VAL A 357 -6.95 19.52 4.57
N CYS A 358 -6.40 18.48 3.93
CA CYS A 358 -5.96 18.48 2.54
C CYS A 358 -6.70 17.40 1.76
N GLN A 359 -6.68 17.51 0.43
CA GLN A 359 -7.20 16.51 -0.49
C GLN A 359 -6.14 16.15 -1.53
N ASP A 360 -6.00 14.87 -1.84
CA ASP A 360 -5.16 14.42 -2.95
C ASP A 360 -5.87 14.56 -4.31
N GLU A 361 -5.22 14.12 -5.40
CA GLU A 361 -5.77 14.23 -6.76
C GLU A 361 -7.05 13.42 -7.00
N LEU A 362 -7.34 12.42 -6.15
CA LEU A 362 -8.62 11.70 -6.18
C LEU A 362 -9.71 12.39 -5.33
N GLY A 363 -9.38 13.51 -4.67
CA GLY A 363 -10.27 14.21 -3.75
C GLY A 363 -10.32 13.59 -2.35
N LEU A 364 -9.48 12.58 -2.08
CA LEU A 364 -9.46 11.87 -0.80
C LEU A 364 -8.80 12.74 0.27
N LYS A 365 -9.43 12.76 1.45
CA LYS A 365 -9.02 13.66 2.54
C LYS A 365 -7.84 13.11 3.33
N PHE A 366 -7.02 13.99 3.88
CA PHE A 366 -6.04 13.68 4.92
C PHE A 366 -5.69 14.95 5.69
N LEU A 367 -4.95 14.81 6.79
CA LEU A 367 -4.45 15.95 7.55
C LEU A 367 -3.00 16.26 7.18
N CYS A 368 -2.66 17.53 7.08
CA CYS A 368 -1.28 17.99 6.92
C CYS A 368 -0.93 18.90 8.09
N ALA A 369 0.22 18.67 8.73
CA ALA A 369 0.69 19.55 9.79
C ALA A 369 0.81 20.99 9.29
N ASP A 370 0.35 21.95 10.09
CA ASP A 370 0.52 23.37 9.83
C ASP A 370 1.90 23.83 10.28
N ALA A 371 2.90 23.49 9.49
CA ALA A 371 4.30 23.81 9.73
C ALA A 371 4.93 24.55 8.53
N PRO A 372 5.95 25.41 8.75
CA PRO A 372 6.62 26.17 7.70
C PRO A 372 7.11 25.32 6.52
N MET A 373 7.64 24.12 6.78
CA MET A 373 8.12 23.19 5.75
C MET A 373 7.09 22.84 4.66
N TYR A 374 5.79 22.96 4.95
CA TYR A 374 4.72 22.73 3.98
C TYR A 374 4.29 24.00 3.22
N ARG A 375 5.01 25.12 3.36
CA ARG A 375 4.76 26.39 2.66
C ARG A 375 5.88 26.62 1.65
N VAL A 376 5.96 25.75 0.66
CA VAL A 376 7.10 25.64 -0.28
C VAL A 376 7.18 26.76 -1.32
N ILE A 377 6.14 27.56 -1.51
CA ILE A 377 6.12 28.70 -2.43
C ILE A 377 5.83 30.01 -1.70
N GLU A 378 6.39 31.12 -2.20
CA GLU A 378 6.06 32.47 -1.78
C GLU A 378 4.75 32.94 -2.43
N ALA A 379 3.81 33.44 -1.62
CA ALA A 379 2.64 34.11 -2.14
C ALA A 379 3.04 35.52 -2.58
N ILE A 380 3.18 35.74 -3.89
CA ILE A 380 3.61 37.03 -4.45
C ILE A 380 2.62 38.16 -4.10
N ASP A 381 1.32 37.87 -3.95
CA ASP A 381 0.27 38.86 -3.68
C ASP A 381 -0.79 38.40 -2.66
N GLY A 382 -0.37 37.79 -1.56
CA GLY A 382 -1.17 37.79 -0.32
C GLY A 382 -2.32 36.78 -0.14
N SER A 383 -2.79 36.01 -1.13
CA SER A 383 -3.69 34.86 -0.81
C SER A 383 -3.87 33.76 -1.86
N GLU A 384 -3.73 34.00 -3.16
CA GLU A 384 -4.25 33.02 -4.14
C GLU A 384 -3.31 31.88 -4.58
N LEU A 385 -1.99 32.00 -4.42
CA LEU A 385 -1.06 30.99 -4.96
C LEU A 385 -0.79 29.84 -3.97
N ALA A 386 -0.66 30.14 -2.67
CA ALA A 386 -0.42 29.14 -1.63
C ALA A 386 -1.61 28.19 -1.45
N GLU A 387 -2.84 28.65 -1.69
CA GLU A 387 -4.05 27.82 -1.70
C GLU A 387 -4.12 26.87 -2.92
N LYS A 388 -3.28 27.09 -3.94
CA LYS A 388 -3.22 26.24 -5.14
C LYS A 388 -2.16 25.14 -5.04
N VAL A 389 -1.43 25.04 -3.93
CA VAL A 389 -0.49 23.93 -3.70
C VAL A 389 -1.25 22.71 -3.20
N GLN A 390 -1.17 21.62 -3.96
CA GLN A 390 -1.76 20.35 -3.58
C GLN A 390 -0.66 19.36 -3.17
N PHE A 391 -0.93 18.63 -2.09
CA PHE A 391 -0.05 17.59 -1.58
C PHE A 391 -0.65 16.23 -1.88
N GLU A 392 0.16 15.34 -2.41
CA GLU A 392 -0.20 13.96 -2.67
C GLU A 392 0.84 13.03 -2.05
N PRO A 393 0.52 12.45 -0.89
CA PRO A 393 1.35 11.40 -0.30
C PRO A 393 1.54 10.27 -1.32
N LEU A 394 2.78 9.82 -1.50
CA LEU A 394 3.12 8.74 -2.43
C LEU A 394 3.26 7.41 -1.69
N TYR A 395 2.86 6.33 -2.36
CA TYR A 395 3.12 4.97 -1.89
C TYR A 395 4.45 4.47 -2.48
N PRO A 396 5.29 3.76 -1.69
CA PRO A 396 5.17 3.49 -0.25
C PRO A 396 5.63 4.64 0.66
N PHE A 397 6.34 5.62 0.09
CA PHE A 397 6.81 6.82 0.79
C PHE A 397 7.09 7.93 -0.22
N GLY A 398 7.30 9.15 0.29
CA GLY A 398 7.53 10.34 -0.51
C GLY A 398 6.28 11.20 -0.66
N LEU A 399 6.45 12.32 -1.36
CA LEU A 399 5.43 13.35 -1.49
C LEU A 399 5.50 13.96 -2.88
N LYS A 400 4.38 13.92 -3.61
CA LYS A 400 4.19 14.77 -4.78
C LYS A 400 3.58 16.09 -4.33
N VAL A 401 4.16 17.19 -4.81
CA VAL A 401 3.70 18.54 -4.55
C VAL A 401 3.35 19.16 -5.89
N LYS A 402 2.05 19.37 -6.10
CA LYS A 402 1.55 20.02 -7.30
C LYS A 402 1.41 21.50 -7.05
N VAL A 403 2.04 22.29 -7.92
CA VAL A 403 1.94 23.75 -7.93
C VAL A 403 1.22 24.20 -9.20
N PRO A 404 0.77 25.46 -9.30
CA PRO A 404 0.23 26.00 -10.54
C PRO A 404 1.15 25.74 -11.73
N LYS A 405 0.58 25.55 -12.92
CA LYS A 405 1.37 25.32 -14.12
C LYS A 405 2.30 26.50 -14.40
N ASP A 406 3.51 26.19 -14.86
CA ASP A 406 4.57 27.13 -15.21
C ASP A 406 5.02 27.99 -14.01
N THR A 407 4.93 27.44 -12.78
CA THR A 407 5.44 28.10 -11.57
C THR A 407 6.96 28.24 -11.66
N SER A 408 7.45 29.49 -11.55
CA SER A 408 8.88 29.79 -11.52
C SER A 408 9.55 29.20 -10.28
N ILE A 409 10.71 28.57 -10.47
CA ILE A 409 11.51 28.06 -9.35
C ILE A 409 11.96 29.17 -8.38
N GLY A 410 12.09 30.41 -8.85
CA GLY A 410 12.43 31.56 -7.99
C GLY A 410 11.35 31.88 -6.94
N GLN A 411 10.15 31.33 -7.08
CA GLN A 411 9.07 31.45 -6.09
C GLN A 411 9.19 30.41 -4.98
N PHE A 412 10.09 29.43 -5.10
CA PHE A 412 10.23 28.38 -4.10
C PHE A 412 11.07 28.84 -2.92
N ARG A 413 10.56 28.55 -1.73
CA ARG A 413 11.31 28.66 -0.48
C ARG A 413 12.23 27.46 -0.36
N LEU A 414 13.45 27.58 -0.89
CA LEU A 414 14.43 26.49 -0.96
C LEU A 414 14.72 25.89 0.43
N GLU A 415 14.63 26.68 1.50
CA GLU A 415 14.74 26.25 2.89
C GLU A 415 13.62 25.28 3.28
N HIS A 416 12.37 25.61 2.96
CA HIS A 416 11.24 24.73 3.23
C HIS A 416 11.28 23.49 2.34
N VAL A 417 11.69 23.62 1.08
CA VAL A 417 11.88 22.47 0.17
C VAL A 417 12.94 21.52 0.73
N ALA A 418 14.06 22.04 1.25
CA ALA A 418 15.10 21.24 1.86
C ALA A 418 14.61 20.55 3.14
N GLU A 419 13.89 21.25 4.02
CA GLU A 419 13.27 20.66 5.22
C GLU A 419 12.25 19.57 4.88
N LEU A 420 11.37 19.84 3.92
CA LEU A 420 10.39 18.88 3.42
C LEU A 420 11.12 17.64 2.88
N ALA A 421 12.20 17.81 2.11
CA ALA A 421 12.95 16.71 1.50
C ALA A 421 13.73 15.85 2.50
N LYS A 422 14.12 16.41 3.65
CA LYS A 422 14.71 15.62 4.76
C LYS A 422 13.72 14.61 5.33
N VAL A 423 12.43 14.89 5.21
CA VAL A 423 11.35 14.09 5.78
C VAL A 423 10.71 13.21 4.70
N HIS A 424 10.16 13.81 3.64
CA HIS A 424 9.34 13.13 2.64
C HIS A 424 10.10 12.73 1.37
N SER A 425 11.25 12.08 1.49
CA SER A 425 12.03 11.68 0.31
C SER A 425 11.48 10.39 -0.34
N PRO A 426 11.27 10.33 -1.68
CA PRO A 426 11.51 11.40 -2.65
C PRO A 426 10.39 12.45 -2.64
N ILE A 427 10.77 13.71 -2.89
CA ILE A 427 9.79 14.76 -3.25
C ILE A 427 9.74 14.90 -4.76
N ILE A 428 8.53 14.98 -5.30
CA ILE A 428 8.26 15.20 -6.72
C ILE A 428 7.47 16.49 -6.86
N PHE A 429 8.01 17.51 -7.51
CA PHE A 429 7.22 18.70 -7.85
C PHE A 429 6.65 18.59 -9.27
N GLU A 430 5.37 18.90 -9.40
CA GLU A 430 4.64 18.96 -10.67
C GLU A 430 4.12 20.40 -10.90
N GLY A 431 4.20 20.89 -12.14
CA GLY A 431 3.73 22.24 -12.50
C GLY A 431 4.84 23.31 -12.56
N LEU A 432 6.08 22.95 -12.26
CA LEU A 432 7.24 23.83 -12.43
C LEU A 432 7.50 24.20 -13.89
N ASP A 433 7.97 25.42 -14.14
CA ASP A 433 8.62 25.78 -15.40
C ASP A 433 10.06 25.21 -15.42
N PRO A 434 10.34 24.14 -16.19
CA PRO A 434 11.66 23.52 -16.20
C PRO A 434 12.73 24.39 -16.88
N MET A 435 12.35 25.40 -17.67
CA MET A 435 13.31 26.27 -18.38
C MET A 435 13.97 27.31 -17.48
N GLN A 436 13.44 27.51 -16.27
CA GLN A 436 13.97 28.49 -15.32
C GLN A 436 14.97 27.89 -14.32
N TYR A 437 15.27 26.59 -14.42
CA TYR A 437 16.33 26.01 -13.61
C TYR A 437 17.70 26.44 -14.13
N THR A 438 18.50 27.05 -13.25
CA THR A 438 19.90 27.39 -13.51
C THR A 438 20.82 26.61 -12.57
N ALA A 439 22.09 26.46 -12.96
CA ALA A 439 23.11 25.86 -12.10
C ALA A 439 23.24 26.61 -10.75
N GLU A 440 23.09 27.94 -10.78
CA GLU A 440 23.11 28.82 -9.61
C GLU A 440 22.02 28.45 -8.59
N ILE A 441 20.81 28.15 -9.05
CA ILE A 441 19.71 27.70 -8.18
C ILE A 441 20.00 26.33 -7.58
N GLY A 442 20.67 25.45 -8.34
CA GLY A 442 21.22 24.19 -7.83
C GLY A 442 22.25 24.41 -6.72
N ASP A 443 23.15 25.38 -6.88
CA ASP A 443 24.15 25.77 -5.87
C ASP A 443 23.53 26.36 -4.62
N ASP A 444 22.55 27.24 -4.78
CA ASP A 444 21.83 27.83 -3.66
C ASP A 444 21.06 26.77 -2.87
N PHE A 445 20.38 25.85 -3.56
CA PHE A 445 19.73 24.73 -2.89
C PHE A 445 20.74 23.84 -2.15
N ARG A 446 21.90 23.53 -2.75
CA ARG A 446 22.97 22.77 -2.07
C ARG A 446 23.44 23.46 -0.79
N ARG A 447 23.62 24.79 -0.84
CA ARG A 447 24.03 25.60 0.30
C ARG A 447 23.00 25.53 1.44
N VAL A 448 21.72 25.65 1.10
CA VAL A 448 20.60 25.60 2.06
C VAL A 448 20.38 24.19 2.60
N ALA A 449 20.55 23.17 1.77
CA ALA A 449 20.38 21.77 2.14
C ALA A 449 21.53 21.20 3.00
N GLY A 450 22.68 21.88 3.06
CA GLY A 450 23.84 21.47 3.86
C GLY A 450 24.61 20.28 3.27
N GLY A 451 24.65 20.13 1.94
CA GLY A 451 25.45 19.12 1.23
C GLY A 451 24.97 17.67 1.30
N ALA A 452 24.03 17.33 2.20
CA ALA A 452 23.51 15.97 2.40
C ALA A 452 22.27 15.60 1.56
N LEU A 453 21.81 16.50 0.68
CA LEU A 453 20.68 16.27 -0.23
C LEU A 453 21.14 16.54 -1.68
N SER A 454 20.79 15.64 -2.59
CA SER A 454 20.96 15.86 -4.02
C SER A 454 19.65 16.31 -4.65
N LEU A 455 19.66 17.50 -5.27
CA LEU A 455 18.58 17.97 -6.13
C LEU A 455 18.78 17.39 -7.53
N SER A 456 17.78 16.72 -8.08
CA SER A 456 17.86 16.14 -9.44
C SER A 456 16.59 16.47 -10.19
N ILE A 457 16.70 17.26 -11.26
CA ILE A 457 15.56 17.51 -12.15
C ILE A 457 15.45 16.35 -13.13
N LEU A 458 14.27 15.74 -13.18
CA LEU A 458 13.91 14.88 -14.30
C LEU A 458 13.38 15.80 -15.41
N HIS A 459 14.23 16.06 -16.40
CA HIS A 459 13.83 16.78 -17.60
C HIS A 459 13.57 15.78 -18.72
N GLU A 460 12.36 15.79 -19.28
CA GLU A 460 12.11 15.19 -20.59
C GLU A 460 12.30 16.27 -21.64
N GLY A 461 13.49 16.37 -22.22
CA GLY A 461 13.71 17.23 -23.37
C GLY A 461 13.77 16.44 -24.67
N VAL A 462 13.38 17.09 -25.76
CA VAL A 462 13.62 16.58 -27.11
C VAL A 462 15.09 16.86 -27.43
N VAL A 463 15.91 15.81 -27.45
CA VAL A 463 17.30 15.92 -27.94
C VAL A 463 17.23 16.20 -29.44
N THR A 464 17.37 17.46 -29.84
CA THR A 464 17.68 17.77 -31.24
C THR A 464 19.13 17.38 -31.48
N GLY A 465 19.32 16.16 -31.98
CA GLY A 465 20.64 15.64 -32.33
C GLY A 465 21.38 16.62 -33.24
N ASN A 466 22.60 16.97 -32.84
CA ASN A 466 23.48 17.85 -33.60
C ASN A 466 23.60 17.31 -35.04
N LYS A 467 23.23 18.14 -36.04
CA LYS A 467 23.22 17.77 -37.47
C LYS A 467 24.64 17.47 -37.98
N LYS A 468 25.15 16.26 -37.74
CA LYS A 468 26.32 15.73 -38.47
C LYS A 468 26.18 14.32 -39.04
N ASN A 469 25.13 13.56 -38.71
CA ASN A 469 24.82 12.33 -39.44
C ASN A 469 23.47 12.45 -40.15
N LYS A 470 23.53 12.66 -41.48
CA LYS A 470 22.41 12.39 -42.37
C LYS A 470 22.17 10.88 -42.36
N HIS A 471 21.21 10.40 -41.58
CA HIS A 471 20.25 9.38 -41.99
C HIS A 471 19.18 9.19 -40.91
N VAL A 472 17.93 9.41 -41.33
CA VAL A 472 16.65 9.10 -40.67
C VAL A 472 16.38 9.78 -39.33
N GLY A 473 15.49 10.78 -39.37
CA GLY A 473 14.94 11.42 -38.20
C GLY A 473 13.81 10.60 -37.59
N GLU A 474 14.05 10.07 -36.39
CA GLU A 474 13.02 9.80 -35.41
C GLU A 474 13.38 10.60 -34.15
N SER A 475 12.54 11.58 -33.84
CA SER A 475 12.57 12.33 -32.58
C SER A 475 11.97 11.44 -31.49
N THR A 476 12.77 10.57 -30.88
CA THR A 476 12.37 9.86 -29.68
C THR A 476 12.56 10.77 -28.47
N ALA A 477 11.48 11.06 -27.74
CA ALA A 477 11.58 11.65 -26.40
C ALA A 477 12.48 10.74 -25.55
N LYS A 478 13.54 11.31 -24.97
CA LYS A 478 14.42 10.60 -24.04
C LYS A 478 14.33 11.34 -22.72
N SER A 479 13.89 10.66 -21.67
CA SER A 479 14.02 11.15 -20.30
C SER A 479 15.51 11.07 -19.93
N TYR A 480 16.10 12.16 -19.47
CA TYR A 480 17.50 12.17 -19.02
C TYR A 480 17.62 12.79 -17.63
N PHE A 481 18.47 12.17 -16.81
CA PHE A 481 18.80 12.66 -15.48
C PHE A 481 19.96 13.65 -15.59
N VAL A 482 19.78 14.86 -15.07
CA VAL A 482 20.88 15.79 -14.85
C VAL A 482 21.29 15.65 -13.39
N GLN A 483 22.37 14.88 -13.15
CA GLN A 483 23.08 14.88 -11.87
C GLN A 483 24.28 15.83 -12.04
N ILE A 484 24.33 16.90 -11.25
CA ILE A 484 25.50 17.79 -11.26
C ILE A 484 26.62 17.06 -10.51
N PRO A 485 27.76 16.75 -11.15
CA PRO A 485 28.87 16.05 -10.50
C PRO A 485 29.50 16.91 -9.41
N ASP A 486 30.09 16.25 -8.40
CA ASP A 486 30.96 16.87 -7.40
C ASP A 486 32.13 17.57 -8.09
N THR A 487 32.06 18.87 -8.28
CA THR A 487 33.24 19.69 -8.55
C THR A 487 33.68 20.32 -7.24
N THR A 488 34.34 19.52 -6.41
CA THR A 488 35.34 20.07 -5.50
C THR A 488 36.52 20.49 -6.37
N ASP A 489 36.52 21.74 -6.84
CA ASP A 489 37.73 22.51 -7.11
C ASP A 489 37.35 23.93 -7.53
N GLY A 490 37.19 24.78 -6.52
CA GLY A 490 37.38 26.22 -6.66
C GLY A 490 38.80 26.56 -6.25
N GLY A 491 39.69 26.78 -7.21
CA GLY A 491 41.07 27.21 -6.96
C GLY A 491 41.66 27.90 -8.19
N SER A 492 41.71 29.23 -8.15
CA SER A 492 42.48 30.09 -9.04
C SER A 492 43.98 29.74 -8.99
N GLY A 493 44.70 29.98 -10.10
CA GLY A 493 45.96 29.30 -10.41
C GLY A 493 47.21 29.73 -9.62
N ASP A 494 48.25 28.91 -9.74
CA ASP A 494 49.60 29.36 -10.10
C ASP A 494 50.45 28.18 -10.60
N GLU A 495 51.34 28.46 -11.56
CA GLU A 495 52.31 27.50 -12.09
C GLU A 495 53.40 27.19 -11.05
N SER A 496 53.71 25.91 -10.81
CA SER A 496 55.10 25.45 -10.67
C SER A 496 55.22 23.92 -10.64
N THR A 497 56.26 23.47 -11.34
CA THR A 497 56.73 22.12 -11.61
C THR A 497 57.21 21.36 -10.37
N SER A 498 56.89 20.07 -10.24
CA SER A 498 57.90 19.00 -10.04
C SER A 498 57.27 17.59 -10.09
N GLU A 499 58.00 16.70 -10.76
CA GLU A 499 57.68 15.30 -11.03
C GLU A 499 57.83 14.42 -9.78
N GLY A 500 56.99 13.38 -9.68
CA GLY A 500 57.04 12.34 -8.65
C GLY A 500 55.75 11.50 -8.65
N GLU A 501 55.58 10.65 -9.67
CA GLU A 501 54.42 9.77 -9.84
C GLU A 501 54.37 8.67 -8.77
N ASP A 502 53.39 8.75 -7.88
CA ASP A 502 52.90 7.61 -7.08
C ASP A 502 51.40 7.42 -7.38
N ASN A 503 51.09 6.31 -8.04
CA ASN A 503 49.87 6.12 -8.81
C ASN A 503 48.78 5.37 -8.01
N THR A 504 48.38 5.90 -6.84
CA THR A 504 47.39 5.24 -5.95
C THR A 504 46.34 6.16 -5.32
N ALA A 505 45.98 7.28 -5.95
CA ALA A 505 44.93 8.16 -5.43
C ALA A 505 44.15 8.92 -6.51
N LYS A 506 43.69 8.24 -7.57
CA LYS A 506 42.68 8.78 -8.50
C LYS A 506 41.73 7.68 -8.98
N THR A 507 40.87 7.22 -8.08
CA THR A 507 39.64 6.52 -8.47
C THR A 507 38.50 7.22 -7.74
N ALA A 508 38.04 8.30 -8.38
CA ALA A 508 36.97 9.16 -7.92
C ALA A 508 35.70 8.38 -7.59
N ALA A 509 35.04 8.84 -6.53
CA ALA A 509 33.83 8.30 -5.95
C ALA A 509 32.78 7.93 -7.01
N VAL A 510 32.64 6.63 -7.26
CA VAL A 510 31.50 6.07 -7.97
C VAL A 510 30.31 6.14 -7.01
N HIS A 511 29.33 6.99 -7.35
CA HIS A 511 28.24 7.42 -6.48
C HIS A 511 27.39 6.28 -5.87
N PRO A 512 26.87 6.47 -4.63
CA PRO A 512 25.91 5.58 -3.97
C PRO A 512 24.64 5.27 -4.78
N PHE A 513 24.24 6.15 -5.70
CA PHE A 513 23.10 5.91 -6.61
C PHE A 513 23.39 4.77 -7.60
N LEU A 514 24.61 4.65 -8.15
CA LEU A 514 24.96 3.50 -8.97
C LEU A 514 24.99 2.22 -8.14
N GLN A 515 25.28 2.28 -6.84
CA GLN A 515 25.15 1.13 -5.93
C GLN A 515 23.69 0.80 -5.57
N ALA A 516 22.81 1.79 -5.38
CA ALA A 516 21.39 1.58 -5.07
C ALA A 516 20.58 1.16 -6.31
N ALA A 517 20.90 1.71 -7.48
CA ALA A 517 20.37 1.29 -8.78
C ALA A 517 20.98 -0.04 -9.22
N ALA A 518 22.29 -0.28 -9.00
CA ALA A 518 22.86 -1.61 -9.17
C ALA A 518 22.25 -2.60 -8.19
N ALA A 519 21.94 -2.25 -6.93
CA ALA A 519 21.25 -3.12 -5.98
C ALA A 519 19.83 -3.52 -6.42
N LEU A 520 19.21 -2.72 -7.30
CA LEU A 520 17.95 -3.04 -7.98
C LEU A 520 18.16 -3.93 -9.21
N ASP A 521 19.22 -3.70 -9.98
CA ASP A 521 19.66 -4.60 -11.06
C ASP A 521 20.29 -5.92 -10.55
N ASP A 522 20.67 -5.97 -9.28
CA ASP A 522 21.36 -7.06 -8.62
C ASP A 522 20.40 -8.17 -8.14
N VAL A 523 19.13 -7.83 -7.95
CA VAL A 523 18.02 -8.81 -7.83
C VAL A 523 17.87 -9.62 -9.13
N ARG A 524 18.26 -9.05 -10.28
CA ARG A 524 18.29 -9.73 -11.58
C ARG A 524 19.49 -10.68 -11.75
N TYR A 525 20.59 -10.48 -11.00
CA TYR A 525 21.84 -11.24 -11.18
C TYR A 525 22.14 -12.24 -10.05
N ARG A 526 21.62 -12.06 -8.83
CA ARG A 526 21.98 -12.87 -7.64
C ARG A 526 21.16 -14.15 -7.42
N VAL A 527 20.62 -14.75 -8.49
CA VAL A 527 19.98 -16.08 -8.45
C VAL A 527 21.00 -17.23 -8.54
N LEU A 528 22.32 -16.98 -8.62
CA LEU A 528 23.32 -18.06 -8.78
C LEU A 528 24.51 -17.96 -7.80
N HIS A 529 24.48 -18.86 -6.81
CA HIS A 529 25.58 -19.59 -6.15
C HIS A 529 26.42 -18.93 -5.01
N ASN A 530 26.40 -19.64 -3.86
CA ASN A 530 27.36 -19.77 -2.74
C ASN A 530 27.97 -18.51 -2.08
N TRP A 531 27.55 -18.24 -0.84
CA TRP A 531 28.07 -17.16 0.00
C TRP A 531 29.01 -17.65 1.14
N GLN A 532 30.06 -16.88 1.43
CA GLN A 532 30.86 -16.90 2.68
C GLN A 532 31.11 -15.47 3.21
N VAL A 533 31.68 -15.36 4.42
CA VAL A 533 31.75 -14.15 5.27
C VAL A 533 32.43 -12.96 4.57
N GLY A 534 31.75 -11.81 4.56
CA GLY A 534 32.07 -10.62 3.77
C GLY A 534 30.88 -10.08 2.96
N HIS A 535 29.76 -10.81 2.93
CA HIS A 535 28.56 -10.36 2.26
C HIS A 535 27.66 -9.48 3.15
N ALA A 536 27.37 -8.27 2.66
CA ALA A 536 26.48 -7.32 3.32
C ALA A 536 25.02 -7.81 3.31
N VAL A 537 24.38 -7.62 4.45
CA VAL A 537 22.95 -7.84 4.69
C VAL A 537 22.16 -6.83 3.84
N VAL A 538 21.36 -7.30 2.89
CA VAL A 538 20.29 -6.48 2.31
C VAL A 538 19.10 -6.54 3.27
N SER A 539 19.08 -5.63 4.23
CA SER A 539 17.91 -5.35 5.06
C SER A 539 17.36 -3.97 4.71
N ASP A 540 16.54 -3.89 3.67
CA ASP A 540 15.36 -3.03 3.66
C ASP A 540 14.65 -3.14 2.30
N HIS A 541 13.34 -3.37 2.35
CA HIS A 541 12.42 -3.50 1.22
C HIS A 541 12.24 -2.18 0.46
N ARG A 542 13.21 -1.78 -0.36
CA ARG A 542 13.10 -0.55 -1.16
C ARG A 542 13.23 -0.80 -2.65
N VAL A 543 12.21 -0.26 -3.34
CA VAL A 543 12.06 0.03 -4.75
C VAL A 543 11.39 -1.06 -5.60
N ALA A 544 10.09 -0.84 -5.80
CA ALA A 544 9.48 -0.85 -7.13
C ALA A 544 8.65 0.44 -7.23
N LEU A 545 9.09 1.41 -8.03
CA LEU A 545 8.27 2.56 -8.41
C LEU A 545 7.80 2.34 -9.86
N PRO A 546 6.62 1.76 -10.11
CA PRO A 546 5.92 1.96 -11.36
C PRO A 546 4.88 3.06 -11.14
N VAL A 547 5.33 4.31 -11.02
CA VAL A 547 4.43 5.46 -11.10
C VAL A 547 4.69 6.12 -12.44
N HIS A 548 3.65 6.19 -13.27
CA HIS A 548 3.62 6.99 -14.48
C HIS A 548 4.01 8.44 -14.13
N LEU A 549 5.27 8.81 -14.36
CA LEU A 549 5.73 10.17 -14.19
C LEU A 549 5.25 11.00 -15.37
N SER A 550 4.59 12.11 -15.07
CA SER A 550 4.33 13.19 -16.02
C SER A 550 5.68 13.74 -16.56
N PRO A 551 5.79 14.05 -17.87
CA PRO A 551 6.93 14.78 -18.42
C PRO A 551 7.09 16.12 -17.69
N SER A 552 8.24 16.37 -17.07
CA SER A 552 8.59 17.57 -16.26
C SER A 552 8.30 17.44 -14.76
N SER A 553 9.16 16.69 -14.05
CA SER A 553 9.11 16.64 -12.58
C SER A 553 10.48 16.90 -11.94
N LEU A 554 10.53 17.80 -10.95
CA LEU A 554 11.73 18.03 -10.12
C LEU A 554 11.74 16.99 -8.99
N ARG A 555 12.85 16.28 -8.83
CA ARG A 555 13.07 15.29 -7.76
C ARG A 555 14.07 15.80 -6.72
N VAL A 556 13.79 15.55 -5.45
CA VAL A 556 14.74 15.78 -4.36
C VAL A 556 15.02 14.47 -3.64
N LEU A 557 16.28 14.05 -3.60
CA LEU A 557 16.73 12.81 -2.97
C LEU A 557 17.69 13.12 -1.82
N ARG A 558 17.60 12.34 -0.73
CA ARG A 558 18.58 12.36 0.35
C ARG A 558 19.82 11.57 -0.07
N ALA A 559 21.01 12.14 0.08
CA ALA A 559 22.24 11.36 0.00
C ALA A 559 22.40 10.59 1.33
N GLU A 560 22.70 9.29 1.27
CA GLU A 560 23.06 8.52 2.47
C GLU A 560 24.39 9.05 3.03
N VAL A 561 24.50 9.09 4.36
CA VAL A 561 25.73 9.45 5.10
C VAL A 561 26.65 8.25 5.17
#